data_AF-A0A1L9NYQ9-F1
#
_entry.id   AF-A0A1L9NYQ9-F1
#
_cell.length_a   1.000
_cell.length_b   1.000
_cell.length_c   1.000
_cell.angle_alpha   90.00
_cell.angle_beta   90.00
_cell.angle_gamma   90.00
#
_symmetry.space_group_name_H-M   'P 1'
#
loop_
_entity.id
_entity.type
_entity.pdbx_description
1 polymer ?
#
loop_
_entity_poly.entity_id
_entity_poly.type
_entity_poly.pdbx_seq_one_letter_code
_entity_poly.pdbx_strand_id
1 'polypeptide(L)'
;MNFKKRPQLLITSVAMFGFSAPSLSLADTFGVSPFALYEQADNQIVVDGVSSQYALGVAGIAFNFNVINNFELTAAAGYGFTPNQKVSFAGANLMGDVSGTYTGLGAKIKIYENSRGQKIKLEYQMHNRDLRAPTLTGSRNGSPLTGNSDIQYDSNDFGISVVHPFSEDVSTHFAFGVSKWDFAANGTASTNSGITARKNIITSASDPYWSVGLDWKLGSGPINCLDAGLSS
;
A
#
# COMPACT_ATOMS: atom_id res chain seq x y z
N MET A 1 33.72 -9.34 9.67
CA MET A 1 33.21 -8.10 9.06
C MET A 1 31.73 -8.00 9.35
N ASN A 2 31.33 -6.99 10.13
CA ASN A 2 29.96 -6.82 10.60
C ASN A 2 29.28 -5.82 9.66
N PHE A 3 28.61 -6.32 8.60
CA PHE A 3 27.82 -5.46 7.71
C PHE A 3 26.49 -5.14 8.39
N LYS A 4 26.48 -4.13 9.27
CA LYS A 4 25.23 -3.44 9.63
C LYS A 4 24.76 -2.68 8.38
N LYS A 5 24.03 -3.36 7.50
CA LYS A 5 23.23 -2.70 6.47
C LYS A 5 22.02 -2.11 7.17
N ARG A 6 21.92 -0.79 7.21
CA ARG A 6 20.64 -0.13 7.47
C ARG A 6 19.76 -0.40 6.24
N PRO A 7 18.63 -1.10 6.35
CA PRO A 7 17.64 -1.05 5.29
C PRO A 7 17.18 0.41 5.19
N GLN A 8 17.39 1.04 4.03
CA GLN A 8 16.80 2.33 3.70
C GLN A 8 15.54 2.02 2.90
N LEU A 9 14.40 1.94 3.57
CA LEU A 9 13.12 1.73 2.91
C LEU A 9 12.31 3.01 2.99
N LEU A 10 12.58 3.96 2.11
CA LEU A 10 11.70 5.10 1.96
C LEU A 10 10.48 4.62 1.16
N ILE A 11 9.34 4.48 1.84
CA ILE A 11 8.07 4.10 1.20
C ILE A 11 7.33 5.36 0.84
N THR A 12 7.10 5.51 -0.45
CA THR A 12 6.24 6.53 -1.00
C THR A 12 4.91 5.89 -1.37
N SER A 13 3.89 6.22 -0.60
CA SER A 13 2.52 5.78 -0.89
C SER A 13 1.87 6.83 -1.80
N VAL A 14 1.85 6.59 -3.11
CA VAL A 14 1.17 7.50 -4.06
C VAL A 14 -0.26 7.05 -4.26
N ALA A 15 -1.19 7.93 -3.86
CA ALA A 15 -2.61 7.90 -4.20
C ALA A 15 -3.41 6.76 -3.56
N MET A 16 -4.08 7.11 -2.46
CA MET A 16 -5.35 6.48 -2.10
C MET A 16 -6.45 7.20 -2.90
N PHE A 17 -7.02 6.52 -3.90
CA PHE A 17 -8.24 6.96 -4.57
C PHE A 17 -9.41 6.36 -3.81
N GLY A 18 -10.01 7.14 -2.91
CA GLY A 18 -11.27 6.77 -2.27
C GLY A 18 -12.41 7.09 -3.24
N PHE A 19 -12.90 6.09 -3.96
CA PHE A 19 -14.18 6.21 -4.63
C PHE A 19 -15.26 5.95 -3.58
N SER A 20 -15.91 6.96 -3.01
CA SER A 20 -17.16 6.65 -2.30
C SER A 20 -18.24 6.39 -3.35
N ALA A 21 -18.35 5.15 -3.83
CA ALA A 21 -19.60 4.64 -4.38
C ALA A 21 -20.72 4.86 -3.33
N PRO A 22 -22.01 4.96 -3.71
CA PRO A 22 -23.08 5.37 -2.82
C PRO A 22 -22.99 4.63 -1.49
N SER A 23 -22.58 5.38 -0.46
CA SER A 23 -22.48 4.84 0.89
C SER A 23 -23.90 4.50 1.32
N LEU A 24 -24.14 3.24 1.71
CA LEU A 24 -25.26 2.93 2.58
C LEU A 24 -24.96 3.58 3.94
N SER A 25 -25.27 4.86 4.04
CA SER A 25 -25.19 5.60 5.29
C SER A 25 -26.34 5.15 6.17
N LEU A 26 -26.03 4.24 7.09
CA LEU A 26 -26.89 3.95 8.23
C LEU A 26 -26.56 5.04 9.27
N ALA A 27 -27.04 6.27 9.00
CA ALA A 27 -26.70 7.52 9.68
C ALA A 27 -25.29 8.09 9.38
N ASP A 28 -25.09 9.40 9.61
CA ASP A 28 -23.83 10.17 9.41
C ASP A 28 -22.58 9.55 10.09
N THR A 29 -22.80 8.53 10.92
CA THR A 29 -21.81 7.76 11.68
C THR A 29 -21.12 6.66 10.87
N PHE A 30 -21.72 6.11 9.81
CA PHE A 30 -21.14 4.96 9.09
C PHE A 30 -21.19 5.14 7.57
N GLY A 31 -20.08 4.83 6.90
CA GLY A 31 -19.97 4.85 5.44
C GLY A 31 -19.20 3.65 4.92
N VAL A 32 -19.55 3.22 3.70
CA VAL A 32 -18.84 2.19 2.95
C VAL A 32 -18.41 2.79 1.62
N SER A 33 -17.16 2.60 1.24
CA SER A 33 -16.58 3.17 0.02
C SER A 33 -15.60 2.19 -0.62
N PRO A 34 -15.65 1.95 -1.94
CA PRO A 34 -14.50 1.38 -2.62
C PRO A 34 -13.25 2.26 -2.45
N PHE A 35 -12.08 1.64 -2.50
CA PHE A 35 -10.81 2.35 -2.55
C PHE A 35 -9.86 1.67 -3.52
N ALA A 36 -8.96 2.46 -4.08
CA ALA A 36 -7.74 1.98 -4.68
C ALA A 36 -6.54 2.63 -3.99
N LEU A 37 -5.46 1.89 -3.83
CA LEU A 37 -4.20 2.35 -3.25
C LEU A 37 -3.08 1.95 -4.19
N TYR A 38 -2.12 2.83 -4.41
CA TYR A 38 -0.82 2.45 -4.96
C TYR A 38 0.29 2.82 -3.99
N GLU A 39 1.24 1.92 -3.82
CA GLU A 39 2.39 2.11 -2.95
C GLU A 39 3.65 1.60 -3.63
N GLN A 40 4.74 2.32 -3.41
CA GLN A 40 6.01 2.02 -4.02
C GLN A 40 7.15 2.37 -3.07
N ALA A 41 8.22 1.58 -3.08
CA ALA A 41 9.46 2.00 -2.42
C ALA A 41 10.25 2.94 -3.35
N ASP A 42 10.71 4.08 -2.83
CA ASP A 42 11.52 5.05 -3.61
C ASP A 42 12.85 4.46 -4.06
N ASN A 43 13.37 3.53 -3.27
CA ASN A 43 14.62 2.84 -3.54
C ASN A 43 14.38 1.34 -3.60
N GLN A 44 15.27 0.67 -4.32
CA GLN A 44 15.27 -0.79 -4.37
C GLN A 44 15.50 -1.33 -2.94
N ILE A 45 14.62 -2.23 -2.50
CA ILE A 45 14.76 -2.92 -1.22
C ILE A 45 15.94 -3.85 -1.33
N VAL A 46 17.01 -3.62 -0.55
CA VAL A 46 18.20 -4.48 -0.51
C VAL A 46 18.34 -5.10 0.87
N VAL A 47 18.05 -6.40 0.98
CA VAL A 47 18.20 -7.16 2.23
C VAL A 47 18.97 -8.43 1.96
N ASP A 48 20.06 -8.65 2.70
CA ASP A 48 20.92 -9.84 2.59
C ASP A 48 21.34 -10.23 1.16
N GLY A 49 21.58 -9.22 0.31
CA GLY A 49 22.00 -9.41 -1.08
C GLY A 49 20.87 -9.80 -2.05
N VAL A 50 19.63 -9.85 -1.56
CA VAL A 50 18.42 -9.86 -2.38
C VAL A 50 18.01 -8.42 -2.62
N SER A 51 17.64 -8.11 -3.85
CA SER A 51 17.22 -6.78 -4.25
C SER A 51 15.87 -6.82 -4.96
N SER A 52 14.90 -6.02 -4.53
CA SER A 52 13.52 -6.04 -5.05
C SER A 52 12.99 -4.62 -5.24
N GLN A 53 12.31 -4.35 -6.36
CA GLN A 53 11.64 -3.08 -6.59
C GLN A 53 10.19 -3.17 -6.11
N TYR A 54 9.93 -2.84 -4.85
CA TYR A 54 8.58 -2.98 -4.28
C TYR A 54 7.60 -1.99 -4.90
N ALA A 55 6.51 -2.52 -5.46
CA ALA A 55 5.31 -1.80 -5.80
C ALA A 55 4.09 -2.68 -5.50
N LEU A 56 2.98 -2.07 -5.10
CA LEU A 56 1.71 -2.74 -4.89
C LEU A 56 0.55 -1.83 -5.28
N GLY A 57 -0.30 -2.28 -6.20
CA GLY A 57 -1.62 -1.70 -6.42
C GLY A 57 -2.66 -2.52 -5.66
N VAL A 58 -3.57 -1.88 -4.93
CA VAL A 58 -4.65 -2.53 -4.20
C VAL A 58 -5.98 -1.93 -4.65
N ALA A 59 -6.99 -2.78 -4.82
CA ALA A 59 -8.38 -2.36 -4.93
C ALA A 59 -9.21 -3.08 -3.87
N GLY A 60 -10.15 -2.38 -3.23
CA GLY A 60 -10.90 -2.95 -2.12
C GLY A 60 -12.08 -2.11 -1.65
N ILE A 61 -12.55 -2.44 -0.46
CA ILE A 61 -13.64 -1.77 0.24
C ILE A 61 -13.14 -1.25 1.58
N ALA A 62 -13.49 -0.02 1.90
CA ALA A 62 -13.26 0.63 3.17
C ALA A 62 -14.59 0.91 3.89
N PHE A 63 -14.57 0.71 5.20
CA PHE A 63 -15.64 0.99 6.15
C PHE A 63 -15.17 2.15 7.01
N ASN A 64 -15.90 3.25 6.99
CA ASN A 64 -15.56 4.48 7.69
C ASN A 64 -16.59 4.73 8.79
N PHE A 65 -16.12 5.03 9.99
CA PHE A 65 -16.95 5.25 11.16
C PHE A 65 -16.61 6.61 11.78
N ASN A 66 -17.55 7.53 11.78
CA ASN A 66 -17.45 8.80 12.51
C ASN A 66 -17.99 8.56 13.92
N VAL A 67 -17.12 8.28 14.89
CA VAL A 67 -17.54 7.94 16.26
C VAL A 67 -18.05 9.19 16.99
N ILE A 68 -17.28 10.28 16.87
CA ILE A 68 -17.59 11.63 17.37
C ILE A 68 -17.05 12.65 16.36
N ASN A 69 -17.48 13.92 16.42
CA ASN A 69 -17.17 14.96 15.42
C ASN A 69 -15.67 15.20 15.14
N ASN A 70 -14.78 14.68 15.97
CA ASN A 70 -13.33 14.77 15.86
C ASN A 70 -12.61 13.42 15.80
N PHE A 71 -13.31 12.29 15.78
CA PHE A 71 -12.68 10.96 15.76
C PHE A 71 -13.29 10.06 14.70
N GLU A 72 -12.44 9.63 13.78
CA GLU A 72 -12.77 8.79 12.64
C GLU A 72 -12.02 7.46 12.77
N LEU A 73 -12.71 6.35 12.50
CA LEU A 73 -12.12 5.03 12.38
C LEU A 73 -12.33 4.51 10.96
N THR A 74 -11.36 3.79 10.44
CA THR A 74 -11.45 3.14 9.14
C THR A 74 -11.04 1.67 9.27
N ALA A 75 -11.76 0.78 8.60
CA ALA A 75 -11.33 -0.58 8.35
C ALA A 75 -11.36 -0.84 6.84
N ALA A 76 -10.35 -1.48 6.29
CA ALA A 76 -10.22 -1.71 4.86
C ALA A 76 -9.82 -3.16 4.57
N ALA A 77 -10.36 -3.70 3.50
CA ALA A 77 -9.97 -5.00 2.95
C ALA A 77 -9.94 -4.93 1.43
N GLY A 78 -8.93 -5.53 0.81
CA GLY A 78 -8.74 -5.47 -0.63
C GLY A 78 -7.85 -6.57 -1.17
N TYR A 79 -7.72 -6.57 -2.49
CA TYR A 79 -6.83 -7.44 -3.22
C TYR A 79 -5.69 -6.62 -3.83
N GLY A 80 -4.47 -7.03 -3.53
CA GLY A 80 -3.24 -6.46 -4.06
C GLY A 80 -2.77 -7.19 -5.31
N PHE A 81 -2.28 -6.44 -6.30
CA PHE A 81 -1.68 -6.96 -7.51
C PHE A 81 -0.54 -6.05 -7.98
N THR A 82 0.55 -6.65 -8.45
CA THR A 82 1.61 -5.95 -9.18
C THR A 82 2.20 -6.86 -10.25
N PRO A 83 2.12 -6.47 -11.53
CA PRO A 83 2.68 -7.26 -12.61
C PRO A 83 4.19 -7.08 -12.68
N ASN A 84 4.89 -8.09 -13.19
CA ASN A 84 6.30 -8.00 -13.55
C ASN A 84 7.24 -7.52 -12.42
N GLN A 85 6.97 -7.90 -11.18
CA GLN A 85 7.82 -7.62 -10.03
C GLN A 85 9.21 -8.20 -10.26
N LYS A 86 10.25 -7.36 -10.23
CA LYS A 86 11.63 -7.79 -10.42
C LYS A 86 12.34 -8.06 -9.09
N VAL A 87 12.91 -9.25 -8.98
CA VAL A 87 13.72 -9.70 -7.84
C VAL A 87 15.08 -10.17 -8.33
N SER A 88 16.15 -9.67 -7.71
CA SER A 88 17.53 -10.05 -8.02
C SER A 88 18.17 -10.75 -6.82
N PHE A 89 18.75 -11.92 -7.01
CA PHE A 89 19.45 -12.67 -5.96
C PHE A 89 20.61 -13.47 -6.53
N ALA A 90 21.80 -13.35 -5.92
CA ALA A 90 23.01 -14.11 -6.29
C ALA A 90 23.35 -14.06 -7.81
N GLY A 91 23.08 -12.93 -8.46
CA GLY A 91 23.29 -12.71 -9.90
C GLY A 91 22.18 -13.26 -10.81
N ALA A 92 21.15 -13.90 -10.24
CA ALA A 92 19.92 -14.22 -10.96
C ALA A 92 18.96 -13.02 -10.94
N ASN A 93 18.24 -12.82 -12.04
CA ASN A 93 17.11 -11.90 -12.11
C ASN A 93 15.86 -12.72 -12.40
N LEU A 94 14.89 -12.61 -11.50
CA LEU A 94 13.60 -13.26 -11.57
C LEU A 94 12.51 -12.18 -11.70
N MET A 95 11.48 -12.49 -12.47
CA MET A 95 10.36 -11.60 -12.71
C MET A 95 9.06 -12.41 -12.73
N GLY A 96 8.00 -11.84 -12.17
CA GLY A 96 6.68 -12.42 -12.24
C GLY A 96 5.67 -11.57 -11.50
N ASP A 97 4.43 -12.00 -11.56
CA ASP A 97 3.34 -11.27 -10.94
C ASP A 97 3.28 -11.56 -9.44
N VAL A 98 2.98 -10.52 -8.67
CA VAL A 98 2.74 -10.59 -7.23
C VAL A 98 1.29 -10.26 -6.98
N SER A 99 0.61 -11.05 -6.14
CA SER A 99 -0.76 -10.75 -5.77
C SER A 99 -1.12 -11.30 -4.39
N GLY A 100 -2.18 -10.79 -3.78
CA GLY A 100 -2.60 -11.28 -2.47
C GLY A 100 -3.59 -10.37 -1.78
N THR A 101 -3.72 -10.54 -0.47
CA THR A 101 -4.70 -9.80 0.33
C THR A 101 -4.08 -8.60 1.01
N TYR A 102 -4.88 -7.55 1.12
CA TYR A 102 -4.59 -6.35 1.88
C TYR A 102 -5.66 -6.17 2.95
N THR A 103 -5.25 -5.84 4.16
CA THR A 103 -6.14 -5.34 5.22
C THR A 103 -5.55 -4.09 5.84
N GLY A 104 -6.43 -3.20 6.31
CA GLY A 104 -6.03 -1.96 6.96
C GLY A 104 -6.97 -1.56 8.08
N LEU A 105 -6.42 -0.93 9.11
CA LEU A 105 -7.16 -0.27 10.18
C LEU A 105 -6.60 1.14 10.37
N GLY A 106 -7.47 2.13 10.50
CA GLY A 106 -7.09 3.53 10.63
C GLY A 106 -7.83 4.22 11.75
N ALA A 107 -7.18 5.17 12.39
CA ALA A 107 -7.78 6.10 13.33
C ALA A 107 -7.28 7.51 13.04
N LYS A 108 -8.19 8.48 12.96
CA LYS A 108 -7.86 9.89 12.74
C LYS A 108 -8.54 10.76 13.78
N ILE A 109 -7.77 11.67 14.39
CA ILE A 109 -8.27 12.68 15.33
C ILE A 109 -8.13 14.05 14.68
N LYS A 110 -9.25 14.75 14.48
CA LYS A 110 -9.25 16.15 14.00
C LYS A 110 -8.78 17.08 15.12
N ILE A 111 -7.63 17.72 14.93
CA ILE A 111 -7.01 18.62 15.90
C ILE A 111 -7.27 20.09 15.57
N TYR A 112 -7.59 20.40 14.31
CA TYR A 112 -7.92 21.75 13.86
C TYR A 112 -8.87 21.70 12.67
N GLU A 113 -9.77 22.68 12.61
CA GLU A 113 -10.61 22.97 11.45
C GLU A 113 -10.81 24.47 11.34
N ASN A 114 -10.66 25.03 10.15
CA ASN A 114 -10.95 26.45 9.90
C ASN A 114 -12.31 26.67 9.26
N SER A 115 -12.72 27.93 9.14
CA SER A 115 -14.01 28.32 8.53
C SER A 115 -14.14 27.96 7.05
N ARG A 116 -13.05 27.58 6.38
CA ARG A 116 -13.02 27.12 4.99
C ARG A 116 -13.08 25.58 4.88
N GLY A 117 -13.27 24.87 6.00
CA GLY A 117 -13.36 23.41 6.05
C GLY A 117 -12.03 22.67 5.89
N GLN A 118 -10.89 23.38 5.91
CA GLN A 118 -9.57 22.74 5.94
C GLN A 118 -9.34 22.13 7.31
N LYS A 119 -8.86 20.89 7.34
CA LYS A 119 -8.68 20.12 8.57
C LYS A 119 -7.24 19.71 8.74
N ILE A 120 -6.75 19.75 9.96
CA ILE A 120 -5.51 19.07 10.36
C ILE A 120 -5.91 17.91 11.26
N LYS A 121 -5.38 16.73 10.97
CA LYS A 121 -5.67 15.49 11.66
C LYS A 121 -4.38 14.84 12.14
N LEU A 122 -4.40 14.25 13.32
CA LEU A 122 -3.45 13.24 13.73
C LEU A 122 -3.95 11.90 13.22
N GLU A 123 -3.08 11.08 12.64
CA GLU A 123 -3.47 9.80 12.07
C GLU A 123 -2.58 8.65 12.52
N TYR A 124 -3.22 7.49 12.70
CA TYR A 124 -2.58 6.21 12.91
C TYR A 124 -3.18 5.21 11.93
N GLN A 125 -2.35 4.45 11.21
CA GLN A 125 -2.80 3.43 10.26
C GLN A 125 -2.00 2.15 10.47
N MET A 126 -2.68 1.01 10.42
CA MET A 126 -2.09 -0.32 10.40
C MET A 126 -2.44 -0.95 9.07
N HIS A 127 -1.47 -1.59 8.44
CA HIS A 127 -1.67 -2.27 7.17
C HIS A 127 -1.01 -3.64 7.22
N ASN A 128 -1.71 -4.65 6.72
CA ASN A 128 -1.18 -5.99 6.57
C ASN A 128 -1.37 -6.44 5.11
N ARG A 129 -0.30 -7.01 4.56
CA ARG A 129 -0.24 -7.51 3.18
C ARG A 129 0.31 -8.93 3.23
N ASP A 130 -0.49 -9.88 2.77
CA ASP A 130 -0.08 -11.26 2.54
C ASP A 130 -0.11 -11.49 1.03
N LEU A 131 1.08 -11.57 0.44
CA LEU A 131 1.33 -11.56 -1.00
C LEU A 131 2.06 -12.83 -1.43
N ARG A 132 1.79 -13.26 -2.66
CA ARG A 132 2.42 -14.42 -3.28
C ARG A 132 2.88 -14.07 -4.68
N ALA A 133 4.06 -14.58 -5.00
CA ALA A 133 4.60 -14.66 -6.34
C ALA A 133 4.70 -16.15 -6.71
N PRO A 134 3.61 -16.80 -7.16
CA PRO A 134 3.61 -18.26 -7.35
C PRO A 134 4.53 -18.70 -8.49
N THR A 135 4.76 -17.81 -9.46
CA THR A 135 5.61 -18.05 -10.62
C THR A 135 6.50 -16.85 -10.86
N LEU A 136 7.78 -17.02 -10.55
CA LEU A 136 8.86 -16.12 -10.92
C LEU A 136 9.70 -16.83 -11.98
N THR A 137 10.00 -16.14 -13.08
CA THR A 137 10.82 -16.70 -14.16
C THR A 137 12.01 -15.82 -14.44
N GLY A 138 13.10 -16.42 -14.88
CA GLY A 138 14.31 -15.67 -15.17
C GLY A 138 15.45 -16.55 -15.63
N SER A 139 16.66 -16.04 -15.50
CA SER A 139 17.85 -16.80 -15.85
C SER A 139 19.06 -16.44 -15.00
N ARG A 140 20.01 -17.37 -14.93
CA ARG A 140 21.36 -17.17 -14.40
C ARG A 140 22.35 -17.78 -15.37
N ASN A 141 23.29 -16.98 -15.87
CA ASN A 141 24.28 -17.40 -16.86
C ASN A 141 23.64 -18.12 -18.08
N GLY A 142 22.51 -17.60 -18.58
CA GLY A 142 21.78 -18.19 -19.70
C GLY A 142 20.96 -19.45 -19.37
N SER A 143 21.04 -19.98 -18.15
CA SER A 143 20.23 -21.12 -17.70
C SER A 143 18.88 -20.64 -17.15
N PRO A 144 17.74 -21.18 -17.61
CA PRO A 144 16.42 -20.82 -17.09
C PRO A 144 16.29 -21.14 -15.60
N LEU A 145 15.61 -20.24 -14.89
CA LEU A 145 15.24 -20.39 -13.50
C LEU A 145 13.74 -20.16 -13.35
N THR A 146 13.11 -21.00 -12.55
CA THR A 146 11.75 -20.81 -12.06
C THR A 146 11.79 -20.66 -10.55
N GLY A 147 10.89 -19.89 -9.99
CA GLY A 147 10.82 -19.70 -8.56
C GLY A 147 9.46 -19.28 -8.08
N ASN A 148 9.35 -19.15 -6.78
CA ASN A 148 8.18 -18.62 -6.11
C ASN A 148 8.60 -17.83 -4.87
N SER A 149 7.68 -17.02 -4.34
CA SER A 149 7.87 -16.33 -3.07
C SER A 149 6.55 -16.16 -2.35
N ASP A 150 6.56 -16.42 -1.06
CA ASP A 150 5.54 -15.92 -0.13
C ASP A 150 6.09 -14.69 0.58
N ILE A 151 5.29 -13.64 0.71
CA ILE A 151 5.70 -12.32 1.18
C ILE A 151 4.67 -11.82 2.19
N GLN A 152 5.10 -11.50 3.39
CA GLN A 152 4.30 -10.80 4.38
C GLN A 152 4.89 -9.42 4.61
N TYR A 153 4.06 -8.38 4.53
CA TYR A 153 4.47 -7.02 4.77
C TYR A 153 3.45 -6.27 5.64
N ASP A 154 3.87 -5.96 6.87
CA ASP A 154 3.08 -5.28 7.88
C ASP A 154 3.65 -3.89 8.18
N SER A 155 2.79 -2.87 8.29
CA SER A 155 3.20 -1.51 8.63
C SER A 155 2.26 -0.87 9.66
N ASN A 156 2.85 -0.01 10.49
CA ASN A 156 2.19 0.83 11.48
C ASN A 156 2.67 2.27 11.27
N ASP A 157 1.77 3.11 10.79
CA ASP A 157 2.07 4.44 10.31
C ASP A 157 1.46 5.47 11.26
N PHE A 158 2.26 6.41 11.71
CA PHE A 158 1.82 7.51 12.58
C PHE A 158 2.24 8.83 11.97
N GLY A 159 1.30 9.76 11.84
CA GLY A 159 1.55 11.00 11.14
C GLY A 159 0.54 12.10 11.38
N ILE A 160 0.75 13.20 10.66
CA ILE A 160 -0.15 14.33 10.59
C ILE A 160 -0.65 14.40 9.15
N SER A 161 -1.96 14.58 8.98
CA SER A 161 -2.56 14.85 7.69
C SER A 161 -3.29 16.18 7.62
N VAL A 162 -3.23 16.79 6.45
CA VAL A 162 -3.95 18.01 6.09
C VAL A 162 -4.98 17.64 5.04
N VAL A 163 -6.24 17.96 5.29
CA VAL A 163 -7.33 17.79 4.34
C VAL A 163 -7.69 19.17 3.77
N HIS A 164 -7.62 19.29 2.44
CA HIS A 164 -7.99 20.49 1.71
C HIS A 164 -9.25 20.22 0.87
N PRO A 165 -10.40 20.84 1.21
CA PRO A 165 -11.59 20.76 0.38
C PRO A 165 -11.41 21.65 -0.86
N PHE A 166 -11.65 21.08 -2.04
CA PHE A 166 -11.78 21.84 -3.30
C PHE A 166 -13.24 22.19 -3.59
N SER A 167 -14.17 21.32 -3.19
CA SER A 167 -15.62 21.53 -3.24
C SER A 167 -16.29 20.83 -2.04
N GLU A 168 -17.63 20.83 -1.99
CA GLU A 168 -18.39 20.10 -0.96
C GLU A 168 -18.17 18.57 -1.03
N ASP A 169 -17.86 18.09 -2.24
CA ASP A 169 -17.75 16.66 -2.57
C ASP A 169 -16.31 16.19 -2.80
N VAL A 170 -15.39 17.10 -3.11
CA VAL A 170 -14.00 16.76 -3.45
C VAL A 170 -13.05 17.36 -2.43
N SER A 171 -12.24 16.52 -1.82
CA SER A 171 -11.11 16.94 -1.01
C SER A 171 -9.86 16.16 -1.34
N THR A 172 -8.71 16.79 -1.10
CA THR A 172 -7.43 16.08 -1.04
C THR A 172 -7.01 15.90 0.39
N HIS A 173 -6.25 14.84 0.64
CA HIS A 173 -5.47 14.70 1.85
C HIS A 173 -3.99 14.56 1.50
N PHE A 174 -3.16 15.23 2.29
CA PHE A 174 -1.72 15.04 2.31
C PHE A 174 -1.34 14.57 3.70
N ALA A 175 -0.59 13.48 3.82
CA ALA A 175 -0.09 12.99 5.09
C ALA A 175 1.44 12.86 5.06
N PHE A 176 2.06 13.07 6.22
CA PHE A 176 3.47 12.79 6.43
C PHE A 176 3.68 12.29 7.86
N GLY A 177 4.66 11.43 8.04
CA GLY A 177 4.91 10.83 9.34
C GLY A 177 6.02 9.80 9.33
N VAL A 178 5.90 8.84 10.24
CA VAL A 178 6.83 7.73 10.40
C VAL A 178 6.08 6.42 10.26
N SER A 179 6.60 5.52 9.43
CA SER A 179 6.15 4.15 9.29
C SER A 179 7.09 3.24 10.04
N LYS A 180 6.55 2.33 10.85
CA LYS A 180 7.27 1.17 11.39
C LYS A 180 6.80 -0.05 10.66
N TRP A 181 7.72 -0.83 10.12
CA TRP A 181 7.38 -1.93 9.25
C TRP A 181 8.16 -3.20 9.55
N ASP A 182 7.51 -4.33 9.28
CA ASP A 182 8.05 -5.68 9.34
C ASP A 182 7.82 -6.36 7.99
N PHE A 183 8.89 -6.90 7.40
CA PHE A 183 8.85 -7.59 6.11
C PHE A 183 9.46 -8.97 6.24
N ALA A 184 8.72 -9.98 5.80
CA ALA A 184 9.17 -11.36 5.71
C ALA A 184 8.95 -11.89 4.30
N ALA A 185 9.93 -12.58 3.72
CA ALA A 185 9.79 -13.23 2.43
C ALA A 185 10.50 -14.58 2.39
N ASN A 186 9.79 -15.60 1.92
CA ASN A 186 10.29 -16.96 1.72
C ASN A 186 10.31 -17.27 0.23
N GLY A 187 11.48 -17.15 -0.40
CA GLY A 187 11.68 -17.41 -1.81
C GLY A 187 12.34 -18.76 -2.08
N THR A 188 11.83 -19.49 -3.08
CA THR A 188 12.49 -20.66 -3.65
C THR A 188 12.77 -20.43 -5.13
N ALA A 189 13.95 -20.80 -5.60
CA ALA A 189 14.29 -20.79 -7.02
C ALA A 189 14.93 -22.12 -7.41
N SER A 190 14.56 -22.66 -8.57
CA SER A 190 15.05 -23.93 -9.09
C SER A 190 15.47 -23.82 -10.55
N THR A 191 16.49 -24.61 -10.89
CA THR A 191 16.91 -24.85 -12.29
C THR A 191 16.10 -26.00 -12.89
N ASN A 192 16.09 -26.11 -14.22
CA ASN A 192 15.51 -27.28 -14.91
C ASN A 192 16.23 -28.60 -14.56
N SER A 193 17.48 -28.55 -14.11
CA SER A 193 18.26 -29.69 -13.61
C SER A 193 17.92 -30.10 -12.17
N GLY A 194 16.94 -29.45 -11.52
CA GLY A 194 16.50 -29.81 -10.16
C GLY A 194 17.34 -29.24 -9.02
N ILE A 195 18.32 -28.38 -9.31
CA ILE A 195 19.06 -27.64 -8.27
C ILE A 195 18.15 -26.54 -7.74
N THR A 196 17.91 -26.55 -6.42
CA THR A 196 17.05 -25.59 -5.72
C THR A 196 17.86 -24.73 -4.76
N ALA A 197 17.62 -23.42 -4.77
CA ALA A 197 18.07 -22.46 -3.79
C ALA A 197 16.86 -21.91 -3.02
N ARG A 198 17.02 -21.72 -1.71
CA ARG A 198 16.00 -21.11 -0.85
C ARG A 198 16.59 -19.91 -0.14
N LYS A 199 15.77 -18.87 0.02
CA LYS A 199 16.16 -17.66 0.74
C LYS A 199 14.98 -17.22 1.59
N ASN A 200 15.22 -17.14 2.90
CA ASN A 200 14.34 -16.49 3.84
C ASN A 200 14.92 -15.11 4.16
N ILE A 201 14.06 -14.10 4.14
CA ILE A 201 14.36 -12.72 4.51
C ILE A 201 13.39 -12.33 5.60
N ILE A 202 13.91 -11.81 6.70
CA ILE A 202 13.12 -11.18 7.76
C ILE A 202 13.83 -9.89 8.12
N THR A 203 13.15 -8.76 8.02
CA THR A 203 13.70 -7.46 8.35
C THR A 203 12.61 -6.54 8.86
N SER A 204 13.01 -5.56 9.67
CA SER A 204 12.14 -4.51 10.13
C SER A 204 12.88 -3.20 10.22
N ALA A 205 12.17 -2.09 10.04
CA ALA A 205 12.75 -0.78 10.23
C ALA A 205 11.69 0.28 10.53
N SER A 206 12.16 1.52 10.58
CA SER A 206 11.30 2.67 10.69
C SER A 206 11.82 3.76 9.78
N ASP A 207 10.96 4.22 8.89
CA ASP A 207 11.30 5.17 7.84
C ASP A 207 10.23 6.27 7.77
N PRO A 208 10.57 7.49 7.33
CA PRO A 208 9.56 8.49 7.05
C PRO A 208 8.65 8.02 5.91
N TYR A 209 7.37 8.35 5.99
CA TYR A 209 6.42 8.13 4.90
C TYR A 209 5.70 9.43 4.57
N TRP A 210 5.17 9.49 3.36
CA TRP A 210 4.21 10.49 2.96
C TRP A 210 3.16 9.86 2.06
N SER A 211 1.98 10.46 2.05
CA SER A 211 0.91 10.07 1.15
C SER A 211 0.13 11.28 0.63
N VAL A 212 -0.42 11.10 -0.55
CA VAL A 212 -1.43 11.98 -1.13
C VAL A 212 -2.63 11.12 -1.45
N GLY A 213 -3.82 11.64 -1.25
CA GLY A 213 -5.02 11.00 -1.76
C GLY A 213 -6.13 11.98 -2.07
N LEU A 214 -7.12 11.43 -2.78
CA LEU A 214 -8.29 12.13 -3.26
C LEU A 214 -9.51 11.43 -2.69
N ASP A 215 -10.32 12.21 -1.98
CA ASP A 215 -11.58 11.78 -1.41
C ASP A 215 -12.71 12.43 -2.22
N TRP A 216 -13.59 11.59 -2.75
CA TRP A 216 -14.74 12.03 -3.53
C TRP A 216 -16.02 11.49 -2.89
N LYS A 217 -16.98 12.36 -2.59
CA LYS A 217 -18.34 12.00 -2.18
C LYS A 217 -19.22 11.81 -3.42
N LEU A 218 -19.70 10.59 -3.70
CA LEU A 218 -20.87 10.44 -4.58
C LEU A 218 -22.13 10.42 -3.71
N GLY A 219 -23.02 11.38 -3.95
CA GLY A 219 -24.12 11.78 -3.06
C GLY A 219 -25.23 10.75 -2.80
N SER A 220 -26.31 11.24 -2.19
CA SER A 220 -27.54 10.50 -1.86
C SER A 220 -28.57 10.56 -3.00
N GLY A 221 -28.52 9.65 -4.00
CA GLY A 221 -29.57 9.47 -5.04
C GLY A 221 -29.08 9.13 -6.47
N PRO A 222 -29.88 8.51 -7.37
CA PRO A 222 -29.39 7.54 -8.37
C PRO A 222 -28.96 8.04 -9.77
N ILE A 223 -27.85 7.42 -10.24
CA ILE A 223 -27.40 6.99 -11.59
C ILE A 223 -27.44 7.96 -12.80
N ASN A 224 -26.27 8.23 -13.40
CA ASN A 224 -25.94 7.92 -14.82
C ASN A 224 -24.44 8.14 -15.14
N CYS A 225 -23.93 7.30 -16.05
CA CYS A 225 -22.53 6.97 -16.37
C CYS A 225 -21.75 7.94 -17.30
N LEU A 226 -20.41 7.67 -17.40
CA LEU A 226 -19.40 8.00 -18.45
C LEU A 226 -18.86 9.46 -18.45
N ASP A 227 -17.59 9.79 -18.75
CA ASP A 227 -16.49 9.09 -19.43
C ASP A 227 -15.11 9.75 -19.14
N ALA A 228 -14.04 9.12 -19.66
CA ALA A 228 -12.60 9.36 -19.46
C ALA A 228 -12.03 10.77 -19.76
N GLY A 229 -10.85 11.05 -19.18
CA GLY A 229 -9.98 12.16 -19.57
C GLY A 229 -8.54 12.01 -19.07
N LEU A 230 -7.65 11.50 -19.94
CA LEU A 230 -6.21 11.81 -19.89
C LEU A 230 -6.02 13.27 -20.31
N SER A 231 -5.08 14.00 -19.70
CA SER A 231 -4.35 15.03 -20.44
C SER A 231 -3.01 15.39 -19.80
N SER A 232 -1.99 15.29 -20.68
CA SER A 232 -0.60 15.80 -20.65
C SER A 232 0.32 15.39 -19.51
#